data_AF-A0A921MJ67-F1
#
_entry.id   AF-A0A921MJ67-F1
#
_cell.length_a   1.000
_cell.length_b   1.000
_cell.length_c   1.000
_cell.angle_alpha   90.00
_cell.angle_beta   90.00
_cell.angle_gamma   90.00
#
_symmetry.space_group_name_H-M   'P 1'
#
loop_
_entity.id
_entity.type
_entity.pdbx_description
1 polymer ?
#
loop_
_entity_poly.entity_id
_entity_poly.type
_entity_poly.pdbx_seq_one_letter_code
_entity_poly.pdbx_strand_id
1 'polypeptide(L)'
;MYNRYIPGTGGYTRILEEDGQPAGRPEPEAHRPQSPPPSNGEAVPKAEKAAGALASLLKSLKLDQLDSGDVLLLLILLFLFMEGDDVELMITLGLLLLLGLE
;
A
#
# COMPACT_ATOMS: atom_id res chain seq x y z
N MET A 1 15.42 22.75 -12.74
CA MET A 1 15.26 22.91 -11.28
C MET A 1 14.87 21.57 -10.69
N TYR A 2 15.59 21.11 -9.67
CA TYR A 2 15.24 19.88 -8.96
C TYR A 2 14.98 20.24 -7.49
N ASN A 3 14.00 19.59 -6.88
CA ASN A 3 13.64 19.86 -5.50
C ASN A 3 14.72 19.28 -4.57
N ARG A 4 15.31 20.13 -3.73
CA ARG A 4 16.30 19.71 -2.72
C ARG A 4 15.62 19.51 -1.37
N TYR A 5 15.99 18.43 -0.68
CA TYR A 5 15.45 18.05 0.62
C TYR A 5 16.56 17.76 1.61
N ILE A 6 16.32 18.03 2.89
CA ILE A 6 17.22 17.68 4.00
C ILE A 6 16.53 16.76 5.01
N PRO A 7 17.24 15.76 5.55
CA PRO A 7 16.69 14.88 6.58
C PRO A 7 16.57 15.60 7.92
N GLY A 8 15.38 15.53 8.52
CA GLY A 8 15.09 15.96 9.88
C GLY A 8 14.54 14.79 10.71
N THR A 9 14.33 15.02 12.01
CA THR A 9 14.03 14.00 13.03
C THR A 9 12.71 13.22 12.82
N GLY A 10 11.89 13.61 11.83
CA GLY A 10 10.65 12.95 11.47
C GLY A 10 10.35 12.92 9.96
N GLY A 11 11.35 13.17 9.11
CA GLY A 11 11.18 13.15 7.66
C GLY A 11 12.04 14.16 6.91
N TYR A 12 11.79 14.33 5.61
CA TYR A 12 12.53 15.24 4.75
C TYR A 12 11.78 16.55 4.55
N THR A 13 12.40 17.68 4.86
CA THR A 13 11.84 19.01 4.62
C THR A 13 12.39 19.58 3.32
N ARG A 14 11.51 20.14 2.48
CA ARG A 14 11.90 20.80 1.22
C ARG A 14 12.63 22.10 1.51
N ILE A 15 13.79 22.27 0.89
CA ILE A 15 14.46 23.56 0.84
C ILE A 15 13.81 24.37 -0.27
N LEU A 16 13.19 25.51 0.06
CA LEU A 16 12.87 26.50 -0.95
C LEU A 16 14.20 27.06 -1.46
N GLU A 17 14.48 26.90 -2.75
CA GLU A 17 15.56 27.62 -3.41
C GLU A 17 15.22 29.12 -3.34
N GLU A 18 15.77 29.81 -2.35
CA GLU A 18 15.73 31.28 -2.24
C GLU A 18 16.75 31.86 -3.23
N ASP A 19 16.43 31.71 -4.51
CA ASP A 19 17.20 32.30 -5.60
C ASP A 19 16.64 33.73 -5.83
N GLY A 20 17.16 34.72 -5.09
CA GLY A 20 16.98 36.15 -5.41
C GLY A 20 16.86 37.18 -4.26
N GLN A 21 18.02 37.65 -3.75
CA GLN A 21 18.30 39.03 -3.24
C GLN A 21 17.66 39.51 -1.88
N PRO A 22 18.18 40.58 -1.24
CA PRO A 22 19.10 40.56 -0.10
C PRO A 22 18.52 41.17 1.21
N ALA A 23 19.30 41.08 2.30
CA ALA A 23 19.23 41.89 3.53
C ALA A 23 18.39 41.36 4.72
N GLY A 24 19.10 41.10 5.84
CA GLY A 24 18.77 41.54 7.20
C GLY A 24 17.47 41.04 7.87
N ARG A 25 17.64 40.21 8.91
CA ARG A 25 16.67 39.93 10.01
C ARG A 25 16.06 41.19 10.64
N PRO A 26 14.88 41.17 11.34
CA PRO A 26 14.53 40.23 12.42
C PRO A 26 13.05 39.74 12.47
N GLU A 27 12.75 38.71 13.29
CA GLU A 27 11.39 38.22 13.63
C GLU A 27 10.51 39.29 14.33
N PRO A 28 9.17 39.14 14.29
CA PRO A 28 8.41 39.02 15.54
C PRO A 28 7.17 38.08 15.52
N GLU A 29 6.64 37.86 16.73
CA GLU A 29 5.69 36.86 17.24
C GLU A 29 4.20 36.93 16.77
N ALA A 30 3.45 35.88 17.17
CA ALA A 30 1.98 35.75 17.28
C ALA A 30 1.20 35.60 15.95
N HIS A 31 0.35 34.59 15.73
CA HIS A 31 -0.96 34.41 16.35
C HIS A 31 -1.39 32.93 16.28
N ARG A 32 -1.93 32.39 17.38
CA ARG A 32 -2.51 31.04 17.47
C ARG A 32 -4.04 31.17 17.51
N PRO A 33 -4.80 30.82 16.46
CA PRO A 33 -6.23 30.59 16.60
C PRO A 33 -6.47 29.18 17.14
N GLN A 34 -7.26 29.09 18.20
CA GLN A 34 -7.70 27.85 18.82
C GLN A 34 -8.75 27.13 17.93
N SER A 35 -8.52 25.83 17.73
CA SER A 35 -9.43 24.68 17.49
C SER A 35 -10.67 24.79 16.57
N PRO A 36 -10.96 23.71 15.84
CA PRO A 36 -12.04 22.83 16.34
C PRO A 36 -11.48 21.44 16.70
N PRO A 37 -12.13 20.72 17.63
CA PRO A 37 -11.73 19.35 17.95
C PRO A 37 -11.79 18.51 16.67
N PRO A 38 -10.81 17.61 16.41
CA PRO A 38 -11.01 16.59 15.41
C PRO A 38 -12.15 15.71 15.93
N SER A 39 -13.33 15.90 15.38
CA SER A 39 -14.37 14.88 15.34
C SER A 39 -13.81 13.73 14.52
N ASN A 40 -12.90 12.96 15.12
CA ASN A 40 -12.56 11.63 14.65
C ASN A 40 -13.76 10.76 14.99
N GLY A 41 -14.82 10.91 14.19
CA GLY A 41 -15.76 9.84 13.97
C GLY A 41 -14.93 8.68 13.47
N GLU A 42 -14.71 7.70 14.35
CA GLU A 42 -14.20 6.38 14.03
C GLU A 42 -15.17 5.70 13.05
N ALA A 43 -15.09 6.11 11.80
CA ALA A 43 -15.39 5.23 10.69
C ALA A 43 -14.05 4.76 10.16
N VAL A 44 -13.37 3.91 10.95
CA VAL A 44 -12.29 3.06 10.43
C VAL A 44 -12.89 2.39 9.20
N PRO A 45 -12.43 2.73 7.98
CA PRO A 45 -13.13 2.33 6.78
C PRO A 45 -13.13 0.80 6.76
N LYS A 46 -14.31 0.20 6.63
CA LYS A 46 -14.51 -1.27 6.50
C LYS A 46 -13.52 -1.92 5.52
N ALA A 47 -13.04 -1.14 4.54
CA ALA A 47 -12.00 -1.48 3.59
C ALA A 47 -10.63 -1.82 4.24
N GLU A 48 -10.18 -1.10 5.27
CA GLU A 48 -8.92 -1.41 5.97
C GLU A 48 -9.00 -2.73 6.73
N LYS A 49 -10.16 -3.05 7.31
CA LYS A 49 -10.41 -4.35 7.94
C LYS A 49 -10.42 -5.49 6.92
N ALA A 50 -11.05 -5.29 5.76
CA ALA A 50 -11.07 -6.28 4.68
C ALA A 50 -9.67 -6.48 4.09
N ALA A 51 -8.93 -5.39 3.85
CA ALA A 51 -7.55 -5.44 3.38
C ALA A 51 -6.63 -6.13 4.39
N GLY A 52 -6.80 -5.89 5.70
CA GLY A 52 -6.06 -6.59 6.76
C GLY A 52 -6.38 -8.09 6.84
N ALA A 53 -7.65 -8.47 6.66
CA ALA A 53 -8.05 -9.88 6.62
C ALA A 53 -7.48 -10.59 5.39
N LEU A 54 -7.56 -9.97 4.20
CA LEU A 54 -6.95 -10.49 2.98
C LEU A 54 -5.43 -10.58 3.11
N ALA A 55 -4.76 -9.55 3.64
CA ALA A 55 -3.33 -9.58 3.93
C ALA A 55 -2.94 -10.70 4.91
N SER A 56 -3.79 -10.98 5.91
CA SER A 56 -3.58 -12.08 6.85
C SER A 56 -3.79 -13.45 6.20
N LEU A 57 -4.77 -13.60 5.30
CA LEU A 57 -4.98 -14.83 4.54
C LEU A 57 -3.84 -15.07 3.55
N LEU A 58 -3.39 -14.03 2.86
CA LEU A 58 -2.23 -14.05 1.97
C LEU A 58 -0.95 -14.45 2.74
N LYS A 59 -0.77 -13.92 3.96
CA LYS A 59 0.34 -14.28 4.84
C LYS A 59 0.21 -15.72 5.37
N SER A 60 -1.00 -16.17 5.68
CA SER A 60 -1.28 -17.54 6.11
C SER A 60 -1.09 -18.57 4.99
N LEU A 61 -1.31 -18.15 3.74
CA LEU A 61 -1.05 -18.93 2.53
C LEU A 61 0.45 -18.98 2.16
N LYS A 62 1.33 -18.44 3.02
CA LYS A 62 2.79 -18.41 2.83
C LYS A 62 3.19 -17.97 1.41
N LEU A 63 2.65 -16.84 0.96
CA LEU A 63 3.09 -16.17 -0.27
C LEU A 63 4.59 -15.83 -0.29
N ASP A 64 5.29 -15.96 0.83
CA ASP A 64 6.74 -15.85 0.94
C ASP A 64 7.48 -16.98 0.20
N GLN A 65 6.84 -18.14 0.02
CA GLN A 65 7.39 -19.32 -0.65
C GLN A 65 6.74 -19.62 -2.01
N LEU A 66 5.65 -18.93 -2.39
CA LEU A 66 5.00 -19.13 -3.68
C LEU A 66 5.74 -18.34 -4.77
N ASP A 67 6.08 -19.02 -5.86
CA ASP A 67 6.64 -18.35 -7.01
C ASP A 67 5.56 -17.51 -7.73
N SER A 68 6.02 -16.52 -8.51
CA SER A 68 5.10 -15.70 -9.31
C SER A 68 4.25 -16.54 -10.28
N GLY A 69 4.74 -17.72 -10.69
CA GLY A 69 4.00 -18.71 -11.47
C GLY A 69 2.82 -19.30 -10.72
N ASP A 70 3.00 -19.70 -9.46
CA ASP A 70 1.94 -20.31 -8.65
C ASP A 70 0.82 -19.31 -8.36
N VAL A 71 1.18 -18.05 -8.09
CA VAL A 71 0.20 -16.97 -7.89
C VAL A 71 -0.60 -16.72 -9.16
N LEU A 72 0.07 -16.68 -10.31
CA LEU A 72 -0.61 -16.53 -11.60
C LEU A 72 -1.54 -17.71 -11.87
N LEU A 73 -1.10 -18.93 -11.60
CA LEU A 73 -1.88 -20.15 -11.78
C LEU A 73 -3.11 -20.14 -10.85
N LEU A 74 -2.96 -19.73 -9.59
CA LEU A 74 -4.07 -19.51 -8.65
C LEU A 74 -5.06 -18.46 -9.16
N LEU A 75 -4.60 -17.35 -9.72
CA LEU A 75 -5.47 -16.31 -10.28
C LEU A 75 -6.27 -16.82 -11.48
N ILE A 76 -5.63 -17.59 -12.37
CA ILE A 76 -6.32 -18.20 -13.52
C ILE A 76 -7.31 -19.27 -13.04
N LEU A 77 -6.93 -20.11 -12.08
CA LEU A 77 -7.81 -21.11 -11.47
C LEU A 77 -9.02 -20.45 -10.79
N LEU A 78 -8.81 -19.34 -10.07
CA LEU A 78 -9.87 -18.55 -9.44
C LEU A 78 -10.79 -17.91 -10.49
N PHE A 79 -10.22 -17.42 -11.59
CA PHE A 79 -10.98 -16.87 -12.71
C PHE A 79 -11.88 -17.93 -13.36
N LEU A 80 -11.31 -19.09 -13.70
CA LEU A 80 -12.04 -20.25 -14.21
C LEU A 80 -13.17 -20.67 -13.25
N PHE A 81 -12.89 -20.71 -11.95
CA PHE A 81 -13.88 -21.07 -10.94
C PHE A 81 -15.03 -20.05 -10.83
N MET A 82 -14.75 -18.75 -10.95
CA MET A 82 -15.80 -17.72 -10.91
C MET A 82 -16.65 -17.70 -12.18
N GLU A 83 -16.03 -17.87 -13.34
CA GLU A 83 -16.74 -17.95 -14.63
C GLU A 83 -17.50 -19.28 -14.75
N GLY A 84 -17.07 -20.31 -14.01
CA GLY A 84 -17.62 -21.67 -14.10
C GLY A 84 -17.27 -22.35 -15.41
N ASP A 85 -16.13 -21.98 -15.99
CA ASP A 85 -15.67 -22.43 -17.30
C ASP A 85 -14.90 -23.77 -17.19
N ASP A 86 -14.63 -24.37 -18.35
CA ASP A 86 -13.97 -25.66 -18.62
C ASP A 86 -13.37 -26.40 -17.40
N VAL A 87 -14.15 -27.33 -16.85
CA VAL A 87 -13.80 -28.11 -15.64
C VAL A 87 -12.56 -28.98 -15.82
N GLU A 88 -12.31 -29.47 -17.03
CA GLU A 88 -11.12 -30.26 -17.36
C GLU A 88 -9.86 -29.39 -17.21
N LEU A 89 -9.92 -28.15 -17.70
CA LEU A 89 -8.84 -27.18 -17.55
C LEU A 89 -8.63 -26.81 -16.07
N MET A 90 -9.71 -26.59 -15.32
CA MET A 90 -9.63 -26.29 -13.88
C MET A 90 -8.94 -27.42 -13.11
N ILE A 91 -9.28 -28.67 -13.37
CA ILE A 91 -8.63 -29.83 -12.74
C ILE A 91 -7.15 -29.91 -13.16
N THR A 92 -6.86 -29.69 -14.44
CA THR A 92 -5.47 -29.73 -14.95
C THR A 92 -4.60 -28.68 -14.29
N LEU A 93 -5.07 -27.43 -14.21
CA LEU A 93 -4.38 -26.37 -13.49
C LEU A 93 -4.27 -26.69 -12.00
N GLY A 94 -5.33 -27.19 -11.37
CA GLY A 94 -5.31 -27.56 -9.96
C GLY A 94 -4.27 -28.64 -9.63
N LEU A 95 -4.15 -29.66 -10.48
CA LEU A 95 -3.12 -30.70 -10.36
C LEU A 95 -1.72 -30.16 -10.64
N LEU A 96 -1.57 -29.27 -11.64
CA LEU A 96 -0.30 -28.61 -11.93
C LEU A 96 0.17 -27.77 -10.75
N LEU A 97 -0.74 -27.03 -10.11
CA LEU A 97 -0.46 -26.28 -8.89
C LEU A 97 0.02 -27.22 -7.78
N LEU A 98 -0.69 -28.34 -7.57
CA LEU A 98 -0.39 -29.30 -6.50
C LEU A 98 0.92 -30.05 -6.74
N LEU A 99 1.32 -30.24 -8.00
CA LEU A 99 2.60 -30.81 -8.39
C LEU A 99 3.75 -29.81 -8.29
N GLY A 100 3.49 -28.53 -8.57
CA GLY A 100 4.50 -27.46 -8.53
C GLY A 100 4.81 -26.94 -7.12
N LEU A 101 3.90 -27.16 -6.17
CA LEU A 101 4.06 -26.79 -4.76
C LEU A 101 4.92 -27.86 -4.04
N GLU A 102 6.24 -27.80 -4.20
CA GLU A 102 7.21 -28.56 -3.38
C GLU A 102 7.64 -27.81 -2.11
#